data_AF-A0A2S7WWA9-F1
#
_entry.id   AF-A0A2S7WWA9-F1
#
_cell.length_a   1.000
_cell.length_b   1.000
_cell.length_c   1.000
_cell.angle_alpha   90.00
_cell.angle_beta   90.00
_cell.angle_gamma   90.00
#
_symmetry.space_group_name_H-M   'P 1'
#
loop_
_entity.id
_entity.type
_entity.pdbx_description
1 polymer ?
#
loop_
_entity_poly.entity_id
_entity_poly.type
_entity_poly.pdbx_seq_one_letter_code
_entity_poly.pdbx_strand_id
1 'polypeptide(L)'
;MHLLVSYILLFLGIFFEGELILLSAVIAAHQGLLNIWMVILIAIFSTILSDIIYFNVGKYKAKKWLTNSKYAAKYEVVQQKLLKNRTKMLLSYRFLYGMRIITPIVLGSQEISISKFLKYSILSTIIWCFVIVGLGYVFGELIINNLKHIEKIEYYFIGSLIAITVGFLIFKMVKRKE
;
A
#
# COMPACT_ATOMS: atom_id res chain seq x y z
N MET A 1 15.67 -3.18 -21.79
CA MET A 1 14.71 -2.06 -21.64
C MET A 1 13.47 -2.46 -20.83
N HIS A 2 12.92 -3.66 -21.01
CA HIS A 2 11.70 -4.13 -20.30
C HIS A 2 11.82 -4.19 -18.76
N LEU A 3 12.96 -4.65 -18.22
CA LEU A 3 13.13 -4.80 -16.75
C LEU A 3 13.07 -3.47 -15.98
N LEU A 4 13.66 -2.39 -16.52
CA LEU A 4 13.64 -1.09 -15.87
C LEU A 4 12.21 -0.55 -15.75
N VAL A 5 11.42 -0.71 -16.82
CA VAL A 5 10.01 -0.33 -16.83
C VAL A 5 9.22 -1.15 -15.81
N SER A 6 9.47 -2.47 -15.72
CA SER A 6 8.84 -3.33 -14.70
C SER A 6 9.13 -2.86 -13.28
N TYR A 7 10.37 -2.45 -12.97
CA TYR A 7 10.72 -1.95 -11.64
C TYR A 7 10.12 -0.57 -11.33
N ILE A 8 9.96 0.31 -12.32
CA ILE A 8 9.28 1.60 -12.14
C ILE A 8 7.78 1.39 -11.91
N LEU A 9 7.14 0.52 -12.69
CA LEU A 9 5.74 0.16 -12.50
C LEU A 9 5.53 -0.51 -11.14
N LEU A 10 6.46 -1.37 -10.72
CA LEU A 10 6.45 -1.97 -9.40
C LEU A 10 6.54 -0.91 -8.30
N PHE A 11 7.46 0.05 -8.43
CA PHE A 11 7.61 1.13 -7.47
C PHE A 11 6.31 1.93 -7.32
N LEU A 12 5.72 2.37 -8.43
CA LEU A 12 4.47 3.12 -8.45
C LEU A 12 3.30 2.28 -7.93
N GLY A 13 3.22 1.03 -8.34
CA GLY A 13 2.20 0.11 -7.88
C GLY A 13 2.26 -0.08 -6.36
N ILE A 14 3.44 -0.38 -5.82
CA ILE A 14 3.60 -0.53 -4.36
C ILE A 14 3.26 0.76 -3.62
N PHE A 15 3.57 1.91 -4.22
CA PHE A 15 3.28 3.21 -3.64
C PHE A 15 1.78 3.40 -3.40
N PHE A 16 0.93 2.98 -4.34
CA PHE A 16 -0.52 3.14 -4.26
C PHE A 16 -1.27 1.97 -3.60
N GLU A 17 -0.94 0.73 -3.95
CA GLU A 17 -1.78 -0.45 -3.68
C GLU A 17 -1.05 -1.54 -2.85
N GLY A 18 0.13 -1.20 -2.35
CA GLY A 18 1.27 -2.13 -2.31
C GLY A 18 1.26 -3.49 -1.62
N GLU A 19 0.20 -3.97 -0.98
CA GLU A 19 0.14 -5.37 -0.52
C GLU A 19 -0.04 -6.33 -1.70
N LEU A 20 -1.04 -6.06 -2.55
CA LEU A 20 -1.36 -6.90 -3.70
C LEU A 20 -0.22 -6.89 -4.72
N ILE A 21 0.30 -5.70 -5.01
CA ILE A 21 1.38 -5.53 -6.00
C ILE A 21 2.69 -6.14 -5.51
N LEU A 22 3.01 -6.06 -4.21
CA LEU A 22 4.17 -6.76 -3.66
C LEU A 22 4.00 -8.28 -3.77
N LEU A 23 2.83 -8.82 -3.43
CA LEU A 23 2.57 -10.26 -3.55
C LEU A 23 2.76 -10.74 -5.00
N SER A 24 2.17 -10.04 -5.97
CA SER A 24 2.34 -10.34 -7.40
C SER A 24 3.80 -10.28 -7.84
N ALA A 25 4.56 -9.29 -7.35
CA ALA A 25 5.97 -9.14 -7.67
C ALA A 25 6.85 -10.25 -7.08
N VAL A 26 6.50 -10.74 -5.88
CA VAL A 26 7.17 -11.89 -5.25
C VAL A 26 6.91 -13.16 -6.06
N ILE A 27 5.68 -13.39 -6.51
CA ILE A 27 5.32 -14.51 -7.39
C ILE A 27 6.09 -14.42 -8.72
N ALA A 28 6.16 -13.24 -9.34
CA ALA A 28 6.93 -13.02 -10.55
C ALA A 28 8.44 -13.24 -10.33
N ALA A 29 8.98 -12.84 -9.18
CA ALA A 29 10.37 -13.11 -8.82
C ALA A 29 10.64 -14.61 -8.61
N HIS A 30 9.69 -15.34 -8.02
CA HIS A 30 9.75 -16.79 -7.87
C HIS A 30 9.82 -17.53 -9.22
N GLN A 31 9.16 -16.99 -10.25
CA GLN A 31 9.23 -17.51 -11.62
C GLN A 31 10.50 -17.06 -12.39
N GLY A 32 11.40 -16.32 -11.75
CA GLY A 32 12.63 -15.82 -12.37
C GLY A 32 12.45 -14.57 -13.25
N LEU A 33 11.26 -13.96 -13.27
CA LEU A 33 10.98 -12.76 -14.08
C LEU A 33 11.54 -11.47 -13.46
N LEU A 34 11.69 -11.45 -12.13
CA LEU A 34 12.21 -10.32 -11.36
C LEU A 34 13.28 -10.77 -10.37
N ASN A 35 14.21 -9.88 -10.05
CA ASN A 35 15.15 -10.12 -8.98
C ASN A 35 14.50 -9.83 -7.62
N ILE A 36 14.43 -10.83 -6.74
CA ILE A 36 13.75 -10.69 -5.44
C ILE A 36 14.35 -9.61 -4.54
N TRP A 37 15.67 -9.44 -4.54
CA TRP A 37 16.32 -8.40 -3.74
C TRP A 37 15.94 -7.00 -4.23
N MET A 38 15.83 -6.83 -5.54
CA MET A 38 15.36 -5.58 -6.13
C MET A 38 13.89 -5.31 -5.76
N VAL A 39 13.03 -6.33 -5.78
CA VAL A 39 11.62 -6.24 -5.33
C VAL A 39 11.54 -5.79 -3.87
N ILE A 40 12.33 -6.42 -2.99
CA ILE A 40 12.38 -6.06 -1.56
C ILE A 40 12.81 -4.60 -1.36
N LEU A 41 13.89 -4.18 -2.03
CA LEU A 41 14.39 -2.81 -1.92
C LEU A 41 13.34 -1.81 -2.40
N ILE A 42 12.77 -2.02 -3.58
CA ILE A 42 11.72 -1.17 -4.16
C ILE A 42 10.51 -1.10 -3.22
N ALA A 43 10.11 -2.23 -2.65
CA ALA A 43 8.99 -2.29 -1.72
C ALA A 43 9.25 -1.44 -0.49
N ILE A 44 10.41 -1.60 0.14
CA ILE A 44 10.78 -0.84 1.34
C ILE A 44 10.81 0.67 1.03
N PHE A 45 11.52 1.07 -0.03
CA PHE A 45 11.66 2.48 -0.40
C PHE A 45 10.33 3.14 -0.79
N SER A 46 9.57 2.49 -1.67
CA SER A 46 8.27 2.99 -2.13
C SER A 46 7.31 3.18 -0.96
N THR A 47 7.26 2.20 -0.05
CA THR A 47 6.32 2.25 1.07
C THR A 47 6.72 3.31 2.10
N ILE A 48 8.01 3.41 2.46
CA ILE A 48 8.49 4.49 3.36
C ILE A 48 8.18 5.85 2.76
N LEU A 49 8.39 6.04 1.45
CA LEU A 49 8.11 7.31 0.79
C LEU A 49 6.62 7.67 0.87
N SER A 50 5.73 6.71 0.61
CA SER A 50 4.29 6.91 0.74
C SER A 50 3.89 7.31 2.17
N ASP A 51 4.47 6.65 3.17
CA ASP A 51 4.21 6.93 4.59
C ASP A 51 4.63 8.34 5.01
N ILE A 52 5.81 8.79 4.55
CA ILE A 52 6.30 10.15 4.81
C ILE A 52 5.33 11.18 4.24
N ILE A 53 4.84 10.95 3.02
CA ILE A 53 3.89 11.84 2.35
C ILE A 53 2.59 11.91 3.16
N TYR A 54 2.02 10.76 3.50
CA TYR A 54 0.79 10.70 4.29
C TYR A 54 0.95 11.30 5.69
N PHE A 55 2.08 11.06 6.35
CA PHE A 55 2.39 11.67 7.64
C PHE A 55 2.48 13.19 7.56
N ASN A 56 3.15 13.73 6.55
CA ASN A 56 3.24 15.18 6.37
C ASN A 56 1.89 15.81 6.01
N VAL A 57 1.07 15.14 5.18
CA VAL A 57 -0.31 15.57 4.94
C VAL A 57 -1.09 15.62 6.26
N GLY A 58 -0.91 14.61 7.12
CA GLY A 58 -1.37 14.57 8.51
C GLY A 58 -1.00 15.82 9.31
N LYS A 59 0.29 16.13 9.31
CA LYS A 59 0.90 17.21 10.09
C LYS A 59 0.40 18.59 9.71
N TYR A 60 0.25 18.87 8.42
CA TYR A 60 -0.09 20.22 7.94
C TYR A 60 -1.58 20.44 7.65
N LYS A 61 -2.36 19.40 7.31
CA LYS A 61 -3.70 19.57 6.73
C LYS A 61 -4.84 18.85 7.47
N ALA A 62 -4.56 18.08 8.52
CA ALA A 62 -5.50 17.01 8.87
C ALA A 62 -6.47 17.29 10.03
N LYS A 63 -6.14 18.18 10.98
CA LYS A 63 -6.96 18.36 12.19
C LYS A 63 -8.40 18.83 11.90
N LYS A 64 -8.61 19.64 10.84
CA LYS A 64 -9.93 20.17 10.44
C LYS A 64 -10.64 19.31 9.37
N TRP A 65 -9.89 18.52 8.59
CA TRP A 65 -10.43 17.74 7.47
C TRP A 65 -10.84 16.32 7.89
N LEU A 66 -10.11 15.69 8.81
CA LEU A 66 -10.39 14.32 9.24
C LEU A 66 -11.69 14.19 10.04
N THR A 67 -12.01 15.17 10.87
CA THR A 67 -13.20 15.16 11.74
C THR A 67 -14.51 15.37 10.99
N ASN A 68 -14.49 16.03 9.82
CA ASN A 68 -15.69 16.35 9.03
C ASN A 68 -15.82 15.52 7.74
N SER A 69 -15.00 14.48 7.57
CA SER A 69 -14.99 13.66 6.36
C SER A 69 -15.63 12.28 6.58
N LYS A 70 -15.87 11.56 5.49
CA LYS A 70 -16.21 10.11 5.49
C LYS A 70 -15.20 9.22 6.23
N TYR A 71 -14.05 9.76 6.64
CA TYR A 71 -13.00 9.07 7.37
C TYR A 71 -13.03 9.33 8.88
N ALA A 72 -13.99 10.10 9.40
CA ALA A 72 -14.11 10.44 10.83
C ALA A 72 -14.17 9.19 11.74
N ALA A 73 -14.96 8.18 11.38
CA ALA A 73 -15.03 6.93 12.16
C ALA A 73 -13.68 6.19 12.21
N LYS A 74 -12.96 6.13 11.08
CA LYS A 74 -11.61 5.52 11.03
C LYS A 74 -10.59 6.36 11.81
N TYR A 75 -10.73 7.68 11.78
CA TYR A 75 -9.91 8.60 12.57
C TYR A 75 -10.07 8.34 14.06
N GLU A 76 -11.30 8.26 14.57
CA GLU A 76 -11.58 7.98 15.99
C GLU A 76 -11.00 6.64 16.44
N VAL A 77 -11.18 5.58 15.64
CA VAL A 77 -10.61 4.25 15.95
C VAL A 77 -9.09 4.31 16.07
N VAL A 78 -8.43 4.99 15.13
CA VAL A 78 -6.96 5.14 15.18
C VAL A 78 -6.56 5.98 16.39
N GLN A 79 -7.28 7.07 16.69
CA GLN A 79 -7.02 7.94 17.82
C GLN A 79 -7.17 7.21 19.16
N GLN A 80 -8.23 6.43 19.35
CA GLN A 80 -8.44 5.61 20.56
C GLN A 80 -7.32 4.59 20.75
N LYS A 81 -6.90 3.91 19.67
CA LYS A 81 -5.76 2.97 19.71
C LYS A 81 -4.44 3.68 20.03
N LEU A 82 -4.24 4.91 19.55
CA LEU A 82 -3.08 5.74 19.86
C LEU A 82 -3.03 6.14 21.33
N LEU A 83 -4.18 6.50 21.92
CA LEU A 83 -4.28 6.82 23.34
C LEU A 83 -3.90 5.63 24.21
N LYS A 84 -4.26 4.41 23.79
CA LYS A 84 -3.92 3.18 24.52
C LYS A 84 -2.43 2.84 24.45
N ASN A 85 -1.83 2.84 23.25
CA ASN A 85 -0.39 2.59 23.08
C ASN A 85 0.14 3.11 21.73
N ARG A 86 0.80 4.27 21.76
CA ARG A 86 1.39 4.92 20.58
C ARG A 86 2.43 4.04 19.87
N THR A 87 3.31 3.38 20.63
CA THR A 87 4.39 2.55 20.08
C THR A 87 3.84 1.31 19.37
N LYS A 88 2.86 0.65 19.98
CA LYS A 88 2.21 -0.51 19.37
C LYS A 88 1.54 -0.13 18.05
N MET A 89 0.82 1.00 18.03
CA MET A 89 0.16 1.47 16.81
C MET A 89 1.16 1.81 15.70
N LEU A 90 2.27 2.47 16.03
CA LEU A 90 3.35 2.78 15.09
C LEU A 90 4.01 1.54 14.46
N LEU A 91 3.99 0.39 15.15
CA LEU A 91 4.52 -0.87 14.63
C LEU A 91 3.46 -1.70 13.88
N SER A 92 2.22 -1.69 14.34
CA SER A 92 1.21 -2.65 13.88
C SER A 92 0.29 -2.13 12.78
N TYR A 93 0.28 -0.83 12.46
CA TYR A 93 -0.71 -0.25 11.56
C TYR A 93 -0.68 -0.81 10.14
N ARG A 94 0.47 -1.32 9.69
CA ARG A 94 0.62 -1.93 8.36
C ARG A 94 -0.12 -3.25 8.21
N PHE A 95 -0.40 -3.93 9.31
CA PHE A 95 -1.16 -5.19 9.32
C PHE A 95 -2.66 -4.96 9.43
N LEU A 96 -3.10 -3.70 9.55
CA LEU A 96 -4.51 -3.34 9.62
C LEU A 96 -5.02 -2.99 8.23
N TYR A 97 -5.82 -3.89 7.65
CA TYR A 97 -6.41 -3.69 6.33
C TYR A 97 -7.21 -2.37 6.25
N GLY A 98 -7.01 -1.62 5.17
CA GLY A 98 -7.71 -0.36 4.92
C GLY A 98 -7.35 0.81 5.85
N MET A 99 -6.30 0.66 6.67
CA MET A 99 -5.79 1.68 7.60
C MET A 99 -4.45 2.27 7.18
N ARG A 100 -3.81 1.76 6.12
CA ARG A 100 -2.49 2.17 5.65
C ARG A 100 -2.39 3.64 5.24
N ILE A 101 -3.44 4.21 4.65
CA ILE A 101 -3.45 5.64 4.27
C ILE A 101 -3.84 6.50 5.47
N ILE A 102 -4.88 6.10 6.19
CA ILE A 102 -5.48 6.93 7.24
C ILE A 102 -4.57 7.00 8.47
N THR A 103 -3.88 5.90 8.82
CA THR A 103 -3.09 5.85 10.04
C THR A 103 -1.88 6.78 10.02
N PRO A 104 -1.01 6.82 9.00
CA PRO A 104 0.06 7.81 8.91
C PRO A 104 -0.47 9.25 8.95
N ILE A 105 -1.61 9.53 8.29
CA ILE A 105 -2.24 10.86 8.34
C ILE A 105 -2.69 11.19 9.78
N VAL A 106 -3.37 10.27 10.48
CA VAL A 106 -3.78 10.47 11.86
C VAL A 106 -2.55 10.67 12.75
N LEU A 107 -1.53 9.83 12.61
CA LEU A 107 -0.26 9.92 13.33
C LEU A 107 0.42 11.27 13.12
N GLY A 108 0.41 11.78 11.88
CA GLY A 108 0.93 13.10 11.55
C GLY A 108 0.15 14.24 12.18
N SER A 109 -1.17 14.07 12.37
CA SER A 109 -2.02 15.07 13.06
C SER A 109 -1.77 15.16 14.58
N GLN A 110 -1.04 14.20 15.14
CA GLN A 110 -0.65 14.19 16.54
C GLN A 110 0.71 14.87 16.74
N GLU A 111 1.06 15.17 17.99
CA GLU A 111 2.37 15.68 18.39
C GLU A 111 3.44 14.57 18.38
N ILE A 112 3.67 13.96 17.21
CA ILE A 112 4.70 12.96 16.98
C ILE A 112 5.76 13.60 16.08
N SER A 113 7.03 13.49 16.46
CA SER A 113 8.13 13.95 15.61
C SER A 113 8.30 13.03 14.40
N ILE A 114 8.62 13.61 13.24
CA ILE A 114 8.82 12.86 11.99
C ILE A 114 9.92 11.80 12.15
N SER A 115 10.97 12.10 12.91
CA SER A 115 12.07 11.16 13.18
C SER A 115 11.61 9.96 13.99
N LYS A 116 10.70 10.16 14.97
CA LYS A 116 10.12 9.05 15.73
C LYS A 116 9.24 8.19 14.83
N PHE A 117 8.36 8.81 14.04
CA PHE A 117 7.52 8.11 13.08
C PHE A 117 8.35 7.28 12.10
N LEU A 118 9.36 7.89 11.48
CA LEU A 118 10.24 7.24 10.50
C LEU A 118 10.94 6.00 11.06
N LYS A 119 11.50 6.07 12.27
CA LYS A 119 12.16 4.92 12.91
C LYS A 119 11.23 3.70 13.00
N TYR A 120 10.01 3.90 13.51
CA TYR A 120 9.03 2.82 13.62
C TYR A 120 8.43 2.43 12.27
N SER A 121 8.29 3.37 11.34
CA SER A 121 7.79 3.09 9.99
C SER A 121 8.77 2.22 9.22
N ILE A 122 10.07 2.51 9.28
CA ILE A 122 11.12 1.68 8.66
C ILE A 122 11.08 0.27 9.26
N LEU A 123 11.08 0.15 10.58
CA LEU A 123 11.07 -1.15 11.25
C LEU A 123 9.83 -1.97 10.89
N SER A 124 8.65 -1.37 10.95
CA SER A 124 7.40 -2.03 10.57
C SER A 124 7.35 -2.37 9.07
N THR A 125 7.92 -1.53 8.21
CA THR A 125 8.00 -1.79 6.75
C THR A 125 8.87 -3.00 6.47
N ILE A 126 10.02 -3.10 7.12
CA ILE A 126 10.94 -4.22 6.96
C ILE A 126 10.24 -5.52 7.39
N ILE A 127 9.68 -5.54 8.60
CA ILE A 127 8.98 -6.73 9.13
C ILE A 127 7.83 -7.13 8.19
N TRP A 128 6.99 -6.17 7.80
CA TRP A 128 5.88 -6.43 6.88
C TRP A 128 6.37 -6.97 5.52
N CYS A 129 7.43 -6.38 4.96
CA CYS A 129 7.99 -6.81 3.68
C CYS A 129 8.44 -8.28 3.75
N PHE A 130 9.20 -8.65 4.79
CA PHE A 130 9.64 -10.03 4.97
C PHE A 130 8.47 -11.00 5.19
N VAL A 131 7.42 -10.57 5.90
CA VAL A 131 6.20 -11.39 6.05
C VAL A 131 5.53 -11.62 4.69
N ILE A 132 5.30 -10.58 3.91
CA ILE A 132 4.64 -10.72 2.59
C ILE A 132 5.51 -11.50 1.61
N VAL A 133 6.82 -11.28 1.60
CA VAL A 133 7.75 -12.03 0.76
C VAL A 133 7.78 -13.50 1.18
N GLY A 134 7.92 -13.79 2.48
CA GLY A 134 7.92 -15.16 2.99
C GLY A 134 6.60 -15.89 2.66
N LEU A 135 5.46 -15.23 2.85
CA LEU A 135 4.16 -15.77 2.45
C LEU A 135 4.08 -15.99 0.95
N GLY A 136 4.53 -15.04 0.13
CA GLY A 136 4.55 -15.16 -1.32
C GLY A 136 5.46 -16.29 -1.84
N TYR A 137 6.57 -16.58 -1.15
CA TYR A 137 7.43 -17.72 -1.47
C TYR A 137 6.79 -19.06 -1.10
N VAL A 138 6.27 -19.19 0.12
CA VAL A 138 5.70 -20.47 0.61
C VAL A 138 4.37 -20.79 -0.08
N PHE A 139 3.50 -19.79 -0.22
CA PHE A 139 2.16 -19.98 -0.78
C PHE A 139 2.09 -19.68 -2.28
N GLY A 140 3.13 -19.06 -2.87
CA GLY A 140 3.13 -18.71 -4.29
C GLY A 140 2.92 -19.93 -5.19
N GLU A 141 3.54 -21.07 -4.87
CA GLU A 141 3.40 -22.30 -5.65
C GLU A 141 2.00 -22.93 -5.53
N LEU A 142 1.41 -22.91 -4.34
CA LEU A 142 0.01 -23.33 -4.10
C LEU A 142 -0.97 -22.44 -4.87
N ILE A 143 -0.72 -21.13 -4.87
CA ILE A 143 -1.50 -20.14 -5.61
C ILE A 143 -1.37 -20.40 -7.11
N ILE A 144 -0.16 -20.55 -7.65
CA ILE A 144 0.08 -20.83 -9.08
C ILE A 144 -0.57 -22.15 -9.53
N ASN A 145 -0.42 -23.23 -8.76
CA ASN A 145 -0.95 -24.54 -9.13
C ASN A 145 -2.48 -24.57 -9.13
N ASN A 146 -3.12 -23.85 -8.22
CA ASN A 146 -4.58 -23.69 -8.22
C ASN A 146 -5.05 -22.66 -9.26
N LEU A 147 -4.24 -21.63 -9.56
CA LEU A 147 -4.54 -20.61 -10.56
C LEU A 147 -4.45 -21.12 -12.01
N LYS A 148 -3.73 -22.21 -12.28
CA LYS A 148 -3.76 -22.88 -13.60
C LYS A 148 -5.15 -23.38 -14.01
N HIS A 149 -6.08 -23.56 -13.06
CA HIS A 149 -7.50 -23.80 -13.37
C HIS A 149 -8.33 -22.51 -13.50
N ILE A 150 -7.75 -21.36 -13.17
CA ILE A 150 -8.37 -20.04 -13.01
C ILE A 150 -7.82 -19.05 -14.06
N GLU A 151 -7.07 -19.51 -15.09
CA GLU A 151 -6.45 -18.67 -16.12
C GLU A 151 -7.43 -17.72 -16.85
N LYS A 152 -8.74 -17.99 -16.83
CA LYS A 152 -9.74 -17.04 -17.34
C LYS A 152 -9.95 -15.83 -16.43
N ILE A 153 -9.92 -15.98 -15.11
CA ILE A 153 -10.34 -14.95 -14.15
C ILE A 153 -9.34 -13.78 -14.05
N GLU A 154 -8.04 -14.01 -14.25
CA GLU A 154 -7.02 -12.94 -14.20
C GLU A 154 -7.22 -11.91 -15.32
N TYR A 155 -7.55 -12.36 -16.54
CA TYR A 155 -7.89 -11.48 -17.66
C TYR A 155 -9.17 -10.68 -17.38
N TYR A 156 -10.19 -11.29 -16.77
CA TYR A 156 -11.43 -10.58 -16.40
C TYR A 156 -11.20 -9.57 -15.27
N PHE A 157 -10.33 -9.86 -14.31
CA PHE A 157 -10.05 -8.94 -13.20
C PHE A 157 -9.26 -7.72 -13.67
N ILE A 158 -8.16 -7.93 -14.42
CA ILE A 158 -7.36 -6.85 -15.02
C ILE A 158 -8.20 -6.08 -16.03
N GLY A 159 -8.99 -6.76 -16.86
CA GLY A 159 -9.93 -6.14 -17.79
C GLY A 159 -11.00 -5.29 -17.10
N SER A 160 -11.55 -5.75 -15.97
CA SER A 160 -12.54 -4.99 -15.20
C SER A 160 -11.95 -3.73 -14.57
N LEU A 161 -10.72 -3.79 -14.07
CA LEU A 161 -10.04 -2.69 -13.40
C LEU A 161 -9.66 -1.59 -14.41
N ILE A 162 -9.21 -1.99 -15.60
CA ILE A 162 -8.98 -1.09 -16.74
C ILE A 162 -10.30 -0.48 -17.23
N ALA A 163 -11.36 -1.28 -17.39
CA ALA A 163 -12.66 -0.80 -17.85
C ALA A 163 -13.30 0.21 -16.89
N ILE A 164 -13.20 -0.02 -15.58
CA ILE A 164 -13.67 0.91 -14.54
C ILE A 164 -12.89 2.22 -14.60
N THR A 165 -11.56 2.15 -14.77
CA THR A 165 -10.69 3.33 -14.84
C THR A 165 -10.99 4.16 -16.09
N VAL A 166 -11.13 3.52 -17.26
CA VAL A 166 -11.44 4.19 -18.53
C VAL A 166 -12.86 4.76 -18.52
N GLY A 167 -13.85 4.01 -18.04
CA GLY A 167 -15.23 4.48 -17.89
C GLY A 167 -15.34 5.68 -16.96
N PHE A 168 -14.59 5.70 -15.85
CA PHE A 168 -14.53 6.83 -14.95
C PHE A 168 -13.89 8.08 -15.58
N LEU A 169 -12.84 7.90 -16.39
CA LEU A 169 -12.20 9.00 -17.12
C LEU A 169 -13.11 9.59 -18.21
N ILE A 170 -13.81 8.73 -18.97
CA ILE A 170 -14.77 9.16 -19.99
C ILE A 170 -15.93 9.92 -19.34
N PHE A 171 -16.50 9.38 -18.25
CA PHE A 171 -17.56 10.06 -17.49
C PHE A 171 -17.12 11.46 -17.02
N LYS A 172 -15.87 11.58 -16.57
CA LYS A 172 -15.29 12.86 -16.13
C LYS A 172 -15.02 13.82 -17.29
N MET A 173 -14.74 13.33 -18.49
CA MET A 173 -14.54 14.16 -19.68
C MET A 173 -15.85 14.66 -20.28
N VAL A 174 -16.89 13.82 -20.29
CA VAL A 174 -18.24 14.20 -20.74
C VAL A 174 -18.83 15.27 -19.81
N LYS A 175 -18.69 15.09 -18.50
CA LYS A 175 -19.20 16.04 -17.49
C LYS A 175 -18.40 17.35 -17.35
N ARG A 176 -17.33 17.53 -18.13
CA ARG A 176 -16.52 18.76 -18.18
C ARG A 176 -16.80 19.58 -19.44
N LYS A 177 -17.63 19.08 -20.35
CA LYS A 177 -18.08 19.76 -21.58
C LYS A 177 -19.54 20.24 -21.52
N GLU A 178 -20.28 19.88 -20.47
CA GLU A 178 -21.53 20.53 -20.04
C GLU A 178 -21.20 21.66 -19.05
#